data_AF-A0A7J9YK45-F1
#
_entry.id   AF-A0A7J9YK45-F1
#
_cell.length_a   1.000
_cell.length_b   1.000
_cell.length_c   1.000
_cell.angle_alpha   90.00
_cell.angle_beta   90.00
_cell.angle_gamma   90.00
#
_symmetry.space_group_name_H-M   'P 1'
#
loop_
_entity.id
_entity.type
_entity.pdbx_description
1 polymer ?
#
loop_
_entity_poly.entity_id
_entity_poly.type
_entity_poly.pdbx_seq_one_letter_code
_entity_poly.pdbx_strand_id
1 'polypeptide(L)' 'MRGAPALPDAVSVRYAREQFAMGYIHGRADVGADRLDPLSFARFYADRCEFADGPVDVHSSYEHWVSSHAEPC' A
#
# COMPACT_ATOMS: atom_id res chain seq x y z
N MET A 1 -27.05 -7.12 -28.75
CA MET A 1 -26.15 -7.63 -27.69
C MET A 1 -25.51 -6.42 -27.03
N ARG A 2 -25.89 -6.10 -25.79
CA ARG A 2 -25.28 -5.01 -25.02
C ARG A 2 -23.91 -5.52 -24.57
N GLY A 3 -22.83 -5.01 -25.16
CA GLY A 3 -21.49 -5.28 -24.67
C GLY A 3 -21.42 -4.80 -23.23
N ALA A 4 -21.03 -5.69 -22.32
CA ALA A 4 -20.65 -5.28 -20.98
C ALA A 4 -19.58 -4.18 -21.13
N PRO A 5 -19.64 -3.08 -20.36
CA PRO A 5 -18.52 -2.15 -20.34
C PRO A 5 -17.29 -2.97 -19.98
N ALA A 6 -16.24 -2.91 -20.80
CA ALA A 6 -14.94 -3.35 -20.35
C ALA A 6 -14.72 -2.61 -19.03
N LEU A 7 -14.68 -3.35 -17.91
CA LEU A 7 -14.12 -2.80 -16.68
C LEU A 7 -12.81 -2.16 -17.13
N PRO A 8 -12.57 -0.87 -16.86
CA PRO A 8 -11.34 -0.24 -17.33
C PRO A 8 -10.21 -1.17 -16.90
N ASP A 9 -9.41 -1.65 -17.87
CA ASP A 9 -8.42 -2.75 -17.75
C ASP A 9 -7.40 -2.58 -16.60
N ALA A 10 -7.51 -1.49 -15.87
CA ALA A 10 -6.79 -1.11 -14.70
C ALA A 10 -7.80 -0.63 -13.64
N VAL A 11 -8.18 -1.50 -12.71
CA VAL A 11 -7.87 -1.17 -11.32
C VAL A 11 -6.41 -0.71 -11.38
N SER A 12 -6.16 0.60 -11.37
CA SER A 12 -4.83 1.12 -11.73
C SER A 12 -3.77 0.36 -10.96
N VAL A 13 -2.66 -0.01 -11.60
CA VAL A 13 -1.62 -0.83 -10.93
C VAL A 13 -1.22 -0.20 -9.59
N ARG A 14 -1.22 1.14 -9.52
CA ARG A 14 -1.16 1.94 -8.29
C ARG A 14 -2.26 1.58 -7.28
N TYR A 15 -3.53 1.68 -7.65
CA TYR A 15 -4.66 1.33 -6.79
C TYR A 15 -4.60 -0.14 -6.31
N ALA A 16 -4.22 -1.09 -7.17
CA ALA A 16 -4.02 -2.48 -6.77
C ALA A 16 -2.93 -2.64 -5.68
N ARG A 17 -1.82 -1.89 -5.81
CA ARG A 17 -0.74 -1.84 -4.81
C ARG A 17 -1.19 -1.18 -3.50
N GLU A 18 -1.96 -0.10 -3.58
CA GLU A 18 -2.53 0.57 -2.41
C GLU A 18 -3.47 -0.39 -1.64
N GLN A 19 -4.37 -1.10 -2.33
CA GLN A 19 -5.29 -2.06 -1.69
C GLN A 19 -4.54 -3.24 -1.05
N PHE A 20 -3.47 -3.71 -1.66
CA PHE A 20 -2.61 -4.75 -1.09
C PHE A 20 -1.95 -4.29 0.22
N ALA A 21 -1.38 -3.09 0.24
CA ALA A 21 -0.75 -2.51 1.43
C ALA A 21 -1.75 -2.24 2.57
N MET A 22 -2.96 -1.75 2.24
CA MET A 22 -4.05 -1.60 3.20
C MET A 22 -4.42 -2.94 3.86
N GLY A 23 -4.54 -4.00 3.05
CA GLY A 23 -4.82 -5.35 3.55
C GLY A 23 -3.72 -5.87 4.48
N TYR A 24 -2.45 -5.60 4.15
CA TYR A 24 -1.31 -5.97 5.00
C TYR A 24 -1.38 -5.30 6.38
N ILE A 25 -1.62 -3.99 6.45
CA ILE A 25 -1.74 -3.27 7.73
C ILE A 25 -2.92 -3.78 8.55
N HIS A 26 -4.11 -3.90 7.94
CA HIS A 26 -5.29 -4.37 8.66
C HIS A 26 -5.14 -5.83 9.12
N GLY A 27 -4.43 -6.68 8.39
CA GLY A 27 -4.10 -8.04 8.83
C GLY A 27 -3.10 -8.10 9.99
N ARG A 28 -2.30 -7.04 10.18
CA ARG A 28 -1.35 -6.87 11.29
C ARG A 28 -1.97 -6.25 12.55
N ALA A 29 -3.29 -6.02 12.58
CA ALA A 29 -4.01 -5.23 13.59
C ALA A 29 -3.91 -5.69 15.06
N ASP A 30 -3.22 -6.80 15.38
CA ASP A 30 -2.82 -7.10 16.76
C ASP A 30 -1.67 -6.19 17.27
N VAL A 31 -1.06 -5.37 16.41
CA VAL A 31 0.14 -4.59 16.74
C VAL A 31 -0.07 -3.10 16.48
N GLY A 32 -0.81 -2.43 17.36
CA GLY A 32 -0.78 -0.96 17.50
C GLY A 32 -1.25 -0.14 16.28
N ALA A 33 -2.05 -0.73 15.39
CA ALA A 33 -2.54 -0.11 14.16
C ALA A 33 -3.32 1.21 14.39
N ASP A 34 -3.88 1.42 15.59
CA ASP A 34 -4.56 2.68 15.97
C ASP A 34 -3.69 3.94 15.85
N ARG A 35 -2.35 3.80 15.77
CA ARG A 35 -1.42 4.94 15.65
C ARG A 35 -0.92 5.23 14.24
N LEU A 36 -1.21 4.37 13.27
CA LEU A 36 -0.61 4.45 11.94
C LEU A 36 -1.70 4.69 10.89
N ASP A 37 -1.56 5.74 10.08
CA ASP A 37 -2.47 6.04 8.98
C ASP A 37 -2.28 5.02 7.83
N PRO A 38 -3.22 4.07 7.64
CA PRO A 38 -3.05 3.01 6.67
C PRO A 38 -2.97 3.53 5.23
N LEU A 39 -3.70 4.62 4.94
CA LEU A 39 -3.72 5.21 3.60
C LEU A 39 -2.38 5.88 3.26
N SER A 40 -1.72 6.49 4.25
CA SER A 40 -0.38 7.05 4.08
C SER A 40 0.66 5.96 3.77
N PHE A 41 0.62 4.82 4.47
CA PHE A 41 1.48 3.68 4.13
C PHE A 41 1.19 3.14 2.72
N ALA A 42 -0.09 2.98 2.36
CA ALA A 42 -0.50 2.46 1.07
C ALA A 42 0.06 3.29 -0.09
N ARG A 43 0.02 4.64 0.04
CA ARG A 43 0.61 5.57 -0.94
C ARG A 43 2.14 5.46 -0.99
N PHE A 44 2.80 5.43 0.17
CA PHE A 44 4.24 5.22 0.26
C PHE A 44 4.68 3.94 -0.46
N TYR A 45 3.98 2.82 -0.22
CA TYR A 45 4.28 1.54 -0.85
C TYR A 45 4.07 1.57 -2.37
N ALA A 46 2.99 2.21 -2.83
CA ALA A 46 2.72 2.34 -4.26
C ALA A 46 3.83 3.15 -4.97
N ASP A 47 4.26 4.27 -4.39
CA ASP A 47 5.33 5.10 -4.95
C ASP A 47 6.67 4.35 -4.98
N ARG A 48 6.98 3.53 -3.96
CA ARG A 48 8.18 2.65 -3.98
C ARG A 48 8.13 1.62 -5.10
N CYS A 49 6.98 1.01 -5.33
CA CYS A 49 6.81 0.05 -6.43
C CYS A 49 6.90 0.72 -7.80
N GLU A 50 6.47 1.99 -7.92
CA GLU A 50 6.65 2.77 -9.15
C GLU A 50 8.12 3.10 -9.37
N PHE A 51 8.84 3.55 -8.34
CA PHE A 51 10.28 3.82 -8.43
C PHE A 51 11.11 2.57 -8.78
N ALA A 52 10.73 1.41 -8.27
CA ALA A 52 11.42 0.13 -8.53
C ALA A 52 10.97 -0.55 -9.84
N ASP A 53 10.05 0.06 -10.61
CA ASP A 53 9.44 -0.52 -11.81
C ASP A 53 8.84 -1.93 -11.58
N GLY A 54 8.26 -2.15 -10.39
CA GLY A 54 7.78 -3.48 -9.98
C GLY A 54 7.37 -3.58 -8.52
N PRO A 55 6.70 -4.68 -8.11
CA PRO A 55 6.37 -4.92 -6.72
C PRO A 55 7.64 -5.10 -5.88
N VAL A 56 7.70 -4.43 -4.73
CA VAL A 56 8.75 -4.60 -3.73
C VAL A 56 8.20 -5.28 -2.48
N ASP A 57 9.07 -5.74 -1.59
CA ASP A 57 8.62 -6.38 -0.34
C ASP A 57 7.85 -5.40 0.56
N VAL A 58 6.60 -5.75 0.87
CA VAL A 58 5.69 -4.90 1.65
C VAL A 58 6.08 -4.82 3.12
N HIS A 59 6.68 -5.88 3.68
CA HIS A 59 7.11 -5.89 5.07
C HIS A 59 8.30 -4.96 5.30
N SER A 60 9.34 -5.06 4.46
CA SER A 60 10.51 -4.18 4.47
C SER A 60 10.11 -2.72 4.20
N SER A 61 9.14 -2.51 3.30
CA SER A 61 8.59 -1.18 3.05
C SER A 61 7.84 -0.64 4.28
N TYR A 62 7.09 -1.47 4.99
CA TYR A 62 6.42 -1.11 6.23
C TYR A 62 7.40 -0.76 7.35
N GLU A 63 8.44 -1.57 7.56
CA GLU A 63 9.48 -1.28 8.57
C GLU A 63 10.18 0.05 8.28
N HIS A 64 10.57 0.29 7.02
CA HIS A 64 11.16 1.56 6.62
C HIS A 64 10.19 2.73 6.87
N TRP A 65 8.93 2.59 6.45
CA TRP A 65 7.92 3.63 6.66
C TRP A 65 7.71 3.95 8.14
N VAL A 66 7.63 2.93 9.00
CA VAL A 66 7.52 3.12 10.45
C VAL A 66 8.77 3.81 11.00
N SER A 67 9.97 3.39 10.60
CA SER A 67 11.22 4.03 11.05
C SER A 67 11.35 5.49 10.60
N SER A 68 10.83 5.85 9.42
CA SER A 68 10.87 7.24 8.94
C SER A 68 9.81 8.16 9.57
N HIS A 69 8.75 7.59 10.15
CA HIS A 69 7.69 8.34 10.84
C HIS A 69 7.83 8.29 12.36
N ALA A 70 8.78 7.52 12.88
CA ALA A 70 9.10 7.42 14.30
C ALA A 70 10.12 8.49 14.75
N GLU A 71 10.06 9.73 14.21
CA GLU A 71 11.08 10.75 14.44
C GLU A 71 11.48 10.91 15.93
N PRO A 72 12.79 11.17 16.17
CA PRO A 72 13.44 10.98 17.45
C PRO A 72 12.91 12.00 18.48
N CYS A 73 12.63 11.51 19.69
CA CYS A 73 12.44 12.37 20.86
C CYS A 73 13.68 13.25 21.11
#